data_AF-A0AA41D9I2-F1
#
_entry.id   AF-A0AA41D9I2-F1
#
_cell.length_a   1.000
_cell.length_b   1.000
_cell.length_c   1.000
_cell.angle_alpha   90.00
_cell.angle_beta   90.00
_cell.angle_gamma   90.00
#
_symmetry.space_group_name_H-M   'P 1'
#
loop_
_entity.id
_entity.type
_entity.pdbx_description
1 polymer ?
#
loop_
_entity_poly.entity_id
_entity_poly.type
_entity_poly.pdbx_seq_one_letter_code
_entity_poly.pdbx_strand_id
1 'polypeptide(L)'
;MGTIKARNMMERLKVYYGWAKIGNVRKKRALSVMFENEKQGCRSDRGQRVLRTIQDTIIERYQTKEEENEGRKQNRIFTEYSLFLDEKPINGSLDKCLLINSESDRNHVSKAMRDKISEALRKAFLLANPGYKEPNSQLSLHLE
;
A
#
# COMPACT_ATOMS: atom_id res chain seq x y z
N MET A 1 14.43 -1.90 -29.76
CA MET A 1 14.30 -2.35 -28.35
C MET A 1 13.48 -1.42 -27.44
N GLY A 2 13.47 -0.08 -27.63
CA GLY A 2 12.78 0.85 -26.72
C GLY A 2 11.24 0.81 -26.74
N THR A 3 10.63 0.53 -27.90
CA THR A 3 9.16 0.60 -28.09
C THR A 3 8.40 -0.57 -27.46
N ILE A 4 9.00 -1.76 -27.41
CA ILE A 4 8.39 -2.98 -26.84
C ILE A 4 8.37 -2.90 -25.30
N LYS A 5 9.43 -2.36 -24.69
CA LYS A 5 9.54 -2.22 -23.24
C LYS A 5 8.49 -1.24 -22.70
N ALA A 6 8.25 -0.14 -23.40
CA ALA A 6 7.20 0.83 -23.05
C ALA A 6 5.78 0.26 -23.21
N ARG A 7 5.52 -0.49 -24.29
CA ARG A 7 4.24 -1.20 -24.50
C ARG A 7 3.96 -2.22 -23.37
N ASN A 8 4.95 -3.02 -23.00
CA ASN A 8 4.82 -3.98 -21.91
C ASN A 8 4.58 -3.29 -20.55
N MET A 9 5.19 -2.13 -20.29
CA MET A 9 4.91 -1.36 -19.06
C MET A 9 3.50 -0.79 -19.00
N MET A 10 2.87 -0.49 -20.15
CA MET A 10 1.49 -0.02 -20.17
C MET A 10 0.49 -1.12 -19.80
N GLU A 11 0.80 -2.40 -20.02
CA GLU A 11 -0.08 -3.54 -19.71
C GLU A 11 0.02 -4.04 -18.28
N ARG A 12 1.12 -3.76 -17.58
CA ARG A 12 1.35 -4.21 -16.22
C ARG A 12 0.38 -3.57 -15.24
N LEU A 13 -0.12 -4.38 -14.31
CA LEU A 13 -0.99 -3.93 -13.22
C LEU A 13 -0.17 -3.20 -12.17
N LYS A 14 -0.80 -2.27 -11.46
CA LYS A 14 -0.17 -1.45 -10.42
C LYS A 14 -0.54 -1.92 -9.02
N VAL A 15 0.31 -1.53 -8.07
CA VAL A 15 0.03 -1.53 -6.63
C VAL A 15 0.14 -0.09 -6.14
N TYR A 16 -0.89 0.37 -5.43
CA TYR A 16 -0.97 1.71 -4.87
C TYR A 16 -0.88 1.63 -3.34
N TYR A 17 0.15 2.28 -2.79
CA TYR A 17 0.37 2.39 -1.36
C TYR A 17 -0.06 3.77 -0.89
N GLY A 18 -0.74 3.82 0.24
CA GLY A 18 -1.21 5.08 0.80
C GLY A 18 -1.93 4.91 2.12
N TRP A 19 -2.48 6.00 2.61
CA TRP A 19 -3.22 6.03 3.86
C TRP A 19 -4.73 6.04 3.57
N ALA A 20 -5.49 5.28 4.34
CA ALA A 20 -6.94 5.25 4.21
C ALA A 20 -7.52 6.63 4.50
N LYS A 21 -8.36 7.11 3.58
CA LYS A 21 -8.97 8.44 3.68
C LYS A 21 -10.17 8.39 4.62
N ILE A 22 -10.00 8.90 5.83
CA ILE A 22 -11.07 8.93 6.84
C ILE A 22 -12.22 9.81 6.35
N GLY A 23 -13.44 9.31 6.49
CA GLY A 23 -14.64 10.02 6.07
C GLY A 23 -15.89 9.22 6.37
N ASN A 24 -16.90 9.32 5.50
CA ASN A 24 -18.15 8.58 5.69
C ASN A 24 -17.98 7.08 5.45
N VAL A 25 -17.05 6.68 4.57
CA VAL A 25 -16.81 5.29 4.20
C VAL A 25 -15.77 4.64 5.12
N ARG A 26 -14.59 5.24 5.28
CA ARG A 26 -13.53 4.71 6.16
C ARG A 26 -13.55 5.42 7.50
N LYS A 27 -13.62 4.63 8.58
CA LYS A 27 -13.65 5.13 9.96
C LYS A 27 -12.38 4.84 10.76
N LYS A 28 -11.49 4.00 10.23
CA LYS A 28 -10.26 3.55 10.90
C LYS A 28 -9.03 4.01 10.13
N ARG A 29 -8.01 4.48 10.84
CA ARG A 29 -6.71 4.81 10.27
C ARG A 29 -6.04 3.51 9.84
N ALA A 30 -5.62 3.45 8.59
CA ALA A 30 -4.97 2.28 8.05
C ALA A 30 -3.97 2.65 6.97
N LEU A 31 -2.88 1.88 6.90
CA LEU A 31 -2.10 1.76 5.68
C LEU A 31 -2.94 0.91 4.73
N SER A 32 -3.27 1.45 3.57
CA SER A 32 -4.04 0.76 2.53
C SER A 32 -3.08 0.42 1.38
N VAL A 33 -3.12 -0.83 0.91
CA VAL A 33 -2.38 -1.31 -0.24
C VAL A 33 -3.39 -1.85 -1.25
N MET A 34 -3.47 -1.21 -2.41
CA MET A 34 -4.46 -1.52 -3.46
C MET A 34 -3.78 -2.14 -4.65
N PHE A 35 -4.14 -3.38 -4.96
CA PHE A 35 -3.70 -4.10 -6.15
C PHE A 35 -4.74 -3.94 -7.24
N GLU A 36 -4.33 -3.51 -8.44
CA GLU A 36 -5.16 -3.64 -9.63
C GLU A 36 -5.31 -5.13 -9.98
N ASN A 37 -6.53 -5.59 -10.25
CA ASN A 37 -6.80 -6.93 -10.75
C ASN A 37 -7.14 -6.91 -12.25
N GLU A 38 -7.70 -5.78 -12.71
CA GLU A 38 -8.14 -5.58 -14.10
C GLU A 38 -7.87 -4.13 -14.50
N LYS A 39 -7.19 -3.93 -15.63
CA LYS A 39 -6.63 -2.63 -16.03
C LYS A 39 -7.68 -1.60 -16.43
N GLN A 40 -8.64 -1.97 -17.28
CA GLN A 40 -9.59 -1.05 -17.89
C GLN A 40 -10.51 -0.43 -16.83
N GLY A 41 -11.05 -1.25 -15.94
CA GLY A 41 -11.88 -0.86 -14.82
C GLY A 41 -11.12 -0.03 -13.79
N CYS A 42 -9.91 -0.46 -13.38
CA CYS A 42 -9.08 0.29 -12.44
C CYS A 42 -8.73 1.69 -12.93
N ARG A 43 -8.36 1.79 -14.22
CA ARG A 43 -7.85 3.03 -14.82
C ARG A 43 -8.92 3.85 -15.51
N SER A 44 -10.18 3.41 -15.45
CA SER A 44 -11.33 4.24 -15.80
C SER A 44 -11.48 5.41 -14.82
N ASP A 45 -12.15 6.48 -15.24
CA ASP A 45 -12.47 7.61 -14.37
C ASP A 45 -13.23 7.18 -13.11
N ARG A 46 -14.12 6.19 -13.25
CA ARG A 46 -14.87 5.62 -12.14
C ARG A 46 -13.96 4.86 -11.18
N GLY A 47 -13.08 3.99 -11.68
CA GLY A 47 -12.14 3.23 -10.86
C GLY A 47 -11.19 4.13 -10.09
N GLN A 48 -10.62 5.13 -10.77
CA GLN A 48 -9.73 6.10 -10.15
C GLN A 48 -10.45 7.02 -9.15
N ARG A 49 -11.73 7.33 -9.39
CA ARG A 49 -12.56 8.04 -8.40
C ARG A 49 -12.74 7.21 -7.14
N VAL A 50 -13.03 5.91 -7.27
CA VAL A 50 -13.13 5.00 -6.11
C VAL A 50 -11.83 4.98 -5.32
N LEU A 51 -10.68 4.82 -5.98
CA LEU A 51 -9.36 4.84 -5.34
C LEU A 51 -9.13 6.13 -4.54
N ARG A 52 -9.33 7.29 -5.16
CA ARG A 52 -9.18 8.61 -4.51
C ARG A 52 -10.17 8.86 -3.37
N THR A 53 -11.32 8.21 -3.38
CA THR A 53 -12.31 8.34 -2.30
C THR A 53 -11.90 7.53 -1.06
N ILE A 54 -11.22 6.40 -1.23
CA ILE A 54 -10.91 5.48 -0.13
C ILE A 54 -9.47 5.62 0.40
N GLN A 55 -8.55 6.16 -0.41
CA GLN A 55 -7.14 6.20 -0.10
C GLN A 55 -6.50 7.51 -0.61
N ASP A 56 -5.64 8.10 0.20
CA ASP A 56 -4.67 9.09 -0.26
C ASP A 56 -3.41 8.34 -0.70
N THR A 57 -3.32 8.07 -2.01
CA THR A 57 -2.21 7.34 -2.63
C THR A 57 -0.93 8.17 -2.58
N ILE A 58 0.15 7.57 -2.07
CA ILE A 58 1.46 8.21 -1.86
C ILE A 58 2.49 7.72 -2.87
N ILE A 59 2.50 6.42 -3.15
CA ILE A 59 3.46 5.82 -4.07
C ILE A 59 2.82 4.64 -4.81
N GLU A 60 3.20 4.47 -6.06
CA GLU A 60 2.80 3.35 -6.89
C GLU A 60 4.01 2.54 -7.37
N ARG A 61 3.79 1.26 -7.61
CA ARG A 61 4.72 0.39 -8.33
C ARG A 61 3.97 -0.51 -9.30
N TYR A 62 4.70 -1.16 -10.18
CA TYR A 62 4.15 -2.25 -10.97
C TYR A 62 4.17 -3.57 -10.20
N GLN A 63 3.17 -4.41 -10.43
CA GLN A 63 3.07 -5.75 -9.89
C GLN A 63 4.13 -6.68 -10.48
N THR A 64 4.56 -7.67 -9.69
CA THR A 64 5.31 -8.82 -10.20
C THR A 64 4.41 -9.69 -11.07
N LYS A 65 5.00 -10.63 -11.83
CA LYS A 65 4.21 -11.56 -12.64
C LYS A 65 3.30 -12.44 -11.79
N GLU A 66 3.76 -12.81 -10.60
CA GLU A 66 3.01 -13.64 -9.66
C GLU A 66 1.78 -12.89 -9.13
N GLU A 67 1.98 -11.64 -8.67
CA GLU A 67 0.89 -10.76 -8.23
C GLU A 67 -0.14 -10.55 -9.36
N GLU A 68 0.32 -10.30 -10.60
CA GLU A 68 -0.60 -10.13 -11.74
C GLU A 68 -1.41 -11.39 -12.04
N ASN A 69 -0.79 -12.56 -11.96
CA ASN A 69 -1.45 -13.84 -12.21
C ASN A 69 -2.53 -14.14 -11.17
N GLU A 70 -2.32 -13.73 -9.91
CA GLU A 70 -3.34 -13.82 -8.87
C GLU A 70 -4.45 -12.78 -9.04
N GLY A 71 -4.08 -11.53 -9.35
CA GLY A 71 -5.03 -10.44 -9.57
C GLY A 71 -6.01 -10.75 -10.71
N ARG A 72 -5.53 -11.30 -11.83
CA ARG A 72 -6.38 -11.66 -12.98
C ARG A 72 -7.41 -12.74 -12.70
N LYS A 73 -7.28 -13.50 -11.60
CA LYS A 73 -8.28 -14.50 -11.17
C LYS A 73 -9.42 -13.88 -10.34
N GLN A 74 -9.30 -12.61 -9.97
CA GLN A 74 -10.28 -11.92 -9.14
C GLN A 74 -11.37 -11.28 -10.00
N ASN A 75 -12.62 -11.32 -9.52
CA ASN A 75 -13.76 -10.67 -10.19
C ASN A 75 -13.89 -9.17 -9.89
N ARG A 76 -13.21 -8.68 -8.85
CA ARG A 76 -13.22 -7.26 -8.46
C ARG A 76 -12.11 -6.52 -9.21
N ILE A 77 -12.32 -5.25 -9.54
CA ILE A 77 -11.28 -4.45 -10.22
C ILE A 77 -10.07 -4.19 -9.31
N PHE A 78 -10.26 -4.01 -8.00
CA PHE A 78 -9.18 -3.86 -7.02
C PHE A 78 -9.28 -4.92 -5.92
N THR A 79 -8.12 -5.30 -5.39
CA THR A 79 -7.98 -6.01 -4.10
C THR A 79 -7.28 -5.08 -3.11
N GLU A 80 -7.84 -4.92 -1.92
CA GLU A 80 -7.24 -4.13 -0.84
C GLU A 80 -6.68 -5.03 0.25
N TYR A 81 -5.49 -4.67 0.73
CA TYR A 81 -4.99 -5.07 2.03
C TYR A 81 -4.87 -3.84 2.93
N SER A 82 -5.41 -3.92 4.14
CA SER A 82 -5.38 -2.84 5.12
C SER A 82 -4.67 -3.27 6.38
N LEU A 83 -3.72 -2.46 6.83
CA LEU A 83 -3.11 -2.56 8.15
C LEU A 83 -3.69 -1.45 9.04
N PHE A 84 -4.61 -1.83 9.92
CA PHE A 84 -5.25 -0.88 10.83
C PHE A 84 -4.27 -0.41 11.90
N LEU A 85 -3.94 0.88 11.86
CA LEU A 85 -2.89 1.46 12.69
C LEU A 85 -3.18 1.30 14.17
N ASP A 86 -4.45 1.46 14.57
CA ASP A 86 -4.87 1.51 15.97
C ASP A 86 -5.21 0.14 16.56
N GLU A 87 -5.11 -0.94 15.77
CA GLU A 87 -5.47 -2.29 16.20
C GLU A 87 -4.23 -3.12 16.54
N LYS A 88 -4.43 -4.19 17.32
CA LYS A 88 -3.37 -5.20 17.52
C LYS A 88 -3.02 -5.81 16.15
N PRO A 89 -1.73 -6.05 15.85
CA PRO A 89 -0.57 -5.89 16.74
C PRO A 89 0.08 -4.50 16.70
N ILE A 90 -0.40 -3.56 15.89
CA ILE A 90 0.25 -2.28 15.59
C ILE A 90 0.10 -1.28 16.75
N ASN A 91 -1.07 -1.20 17.38
CA ASN A 91 -1.35 -0.39 18.58
C ASN A 91 -0.85 1.07 18.48
N GLY A 92 -1.10 1.72 17.34
CA GLY A 92 -0.76 3.11 17.07
C GLY A 92 0.69 3.33 16.59
N SER A 93 1.52 2.28 16.53
CA SER A 93 2.92 2.40 16.12
C SER A 93 3.08 2.50 14.60
N LEU A 94 3.56 3.65 14.12
CA LEU A 94 3.84 3.87 12.71
C LEU A 94 5.00 2.98 12.27
N ASP A 95 6.04 2.89 13.10
CA ASP A 95 7.21 2.04 12.83
C ASP A 95 6.81 0.58 12.67
N LYS A 96 5.98 0.06 13.58
CA LYS A 96 5.49 -1.32 13.51
C LYS A 96 4.59 -1.53 12.30
N CYS A 97 3.73 -0.56 11.96
CA CYS A 97 2.87 -0.63 10.77
C CYS A 97 3.71 -0.75 9.48
N LEU A 98 4.72 0.12 9.34
CA LEU A 98 5.60 0.14 8.17
C LEU A 98 6.49 -1.11 8.11
N LEU A 99 6.98 -1.59 9.26
CA LEU A 99 7.75 -2.83 9.35
C LEU A 99 6.91 -4.03 8.88
N ILE A 100 5.68 -4.17 9.38
CA ILE A 100 4.78 -5.27 8.97
C ILE A 100 4.52 -5.21 7.46
N ASN A 101 4.21 -4.03 6.92
CA ASN A 101 4.03 -3.85 5.48
C ASN A 101 5.29 -4.26 4.69
N SER A 102 6.45 -3.79 5.11
CA SER A 102 7.73 -4.11 4.46
C SER A 102 8.04 -5.61 4.49
N GLU A 103 7.75 -6.29 5.60
CA GLU A 103 7.94 -7.73 5.72
C GLU A 103 6.95 -8.53 4.86
N SER A 104 5.69 -8.08 4.75
CA SER A 104 4.72 -8.70 3.82
C SER A 104 5.18 -8.64 2.36
N ASP A 105 5.84 -7.54 1.98
CA ASP A 105 6.32 -7.33 0.61
C ASP A 105 7.67 -8.02 0.31
N ARG A 106 8.35 -8.61 1.30
CA ARG A 106 9.77 -8.99 1.20
C ARG A 106 10.12 -9.98 0.09
N ASN A 107 9.17 -10.86 -0.26
CA ASN A 107 9.37 -11.89 -1.29
C ASN A 107 9.14 -11.35 -2.71
N HIS A 108 8.37 -10.28 -2.86
CA HIS A 108 7.96 -9.75 -4.16
C HIS A 108 8.60 -8.41 -4.50
N VAL A 109 9.09 -7.68 -3.48
CA VAL A 109 9.61 -6.32 -3.61
C VAL A 109 11.04 -6.24 -3.07
N SER A 110 11.94 -5.70 -3.90
CA SER A 110 13.34 -5.52 -3.52
C SER A 110 13.47 -4.61 -2.29
N LYS A 111 14.48 -4.85 -1.46
CA LYS A 111 14.73 -4.07 -0.24
C LYS A 111 14.76 -2.56 -0.53
N ALA A 112 15.50 -2.14 -1.56
CA ALA A 112 15.59 -0.72 -1.93
C ALA A 112 14.23 -0.10 -2.28
N MET A 113 13.33 -0.85 -2.92
CA MET A 113 11.98 -0.36 -3.21
C MET A 113 11.11 -0.34 -1.96
N ARG A 114 11.22 -1.34 -1.07
CA ARG A 114 10.53 -1.35 0.22
C ARG A 114 10.96 -0.19 1.12
N ASP A 115 12.26 0.10 1.18
CA ASP A 115 12.79 1.24 1.92
C ASP A 115 12.24 2.56 1.38
N LYS A 116 12.17 2.70 0.05
CA LYS A 116 11.55 3.86 -0.63
C LYS A 116 10.06 4.00 -0.30
N ILE A 117 9.30 2.90 -0.31
CA ILE A 117 7.87 2.89 0.02
C ILE A 117 7.67 3.30 1.47
N SER A 118 8.40 2.67 2.40
CA SER A 118 8.32 2.96 3.84
C SER A 118 8.63 4.43 4.13
N GLU A 119 9.69 4.97 3.53
CA GLU A 119 10.09 6.37 3.72
C GLU A 119 9.04 7.35 3.17
N ALA A 120 8.48 7.08 1.99
CA ALA A 120 7.44 7.92 1.41
C ALA A 120 6.16 7.92 2.26
N LEU A 121 5.72 6.73 2.71
CA LEU A 121 4.55 6.59 3.57
C LEU A 121 4.75 7.26 4.92
N ARG A 122 5.93 7.11 5.54
CA ARG A 122 6.30 7.78 6.79
C ARG A 122 6.18 9.29 6.67
N LYS A 123 6.81 9.88 5.64
CA LYS A 123 6.78 11.34 5.42
C LYS A 123 5.35 11.84 5.25
N ALA A 124 4.56 11.17 4.42
CA ALA A 124 3.16 11.52 4.22
C ALA A 124 2.35 11.44 5.52
N PHE A 125 2.57 10.40 6.33
CA PHE A 125 1.87 10.22 7.59
C PHE A 125 2.19 11.33 8.59
N LEU A 126 3.48 11.62 8.80
CA LEU A 126 3.93 12.65 9.74
C LEU A 126 3.47 14.04 9.31
N LEU A 127 3.46 14.32 8.00
CA LEU A 127 2.94 15.58 7.46
C LEU A 127 1.44 15.74 7.76
N ALA A 128 0.65 14.68 7.59
CA ALA A 128 -0.79 14.69 7.85
C ALA A 128 -1.14 14.65 9.35
N ASN A 129 -0.21 14.22 10.21
CA ASN A 129 -0.43 14.03 11.64
C ASN A 129 0.68 14.73 12.46
N PRO A 130 0.74 16.06 12.49
CA PRO A 130 1.83 16.80 13.14
C PRO A 130 1.92 16.58 14.66
N GLY A 131 0.81 16.19 15.29
CA GLY A 131 0.77 15.84 16.72
C GLY A 131 1.09 14.36 17.02
N TYR A 132 1.41 13.56 16.00
CA TYR A 132 1.73 12.15 16.19
C TYR A 132 2.96 11.97 17.07
N LYS A 133 2.86 11.02 18.01
CA LYS A 133 3.98 10.53 18.80
C LYS A 133 3.99 9.02 18.70
N GLU A 134 5.15 8.47 18.34
CA GLU A 134 5.36 7.03 18.35
C GLU A 134 5.07 6.52 19.77
N PRO A 135 4.16 5.55 19.95
CA PRO A 135 3.94 4.97 21.27
C PRO A 135 5.23 4.31 21.74
N ASN A 136 5.57 4.47 23.01
CA ASN A 136 6.72 3.81 23.60
C ASN A 136 6.56 2.29 23.45
N SER A 137 7.17 1.72 22.42
CA SER A 137 7.31 0.28 22.29
C SER A 137 8.33 -0.13 23.33
N GLN A 138 7.88 -0.74 24.44
CA GLN A 138 8.77 -1.64 25.17
C GLN A 138 9.21 -2.69 24.14
N LEU A 139 10.45 -2.58 23.69
CA LEU A 139 11.10 -3.57 22.85
C LEU A 139 11.08 -4.87 23.66
N SER A 140 10.11 -5.74 23.41
CA SER A 140 10.18 -7.12 23.88
C SER A 140 11.29 -7.78 23.07
N LEU A 141 12.51 -7.72 23.60
CA LEU A 141 13.64 -8.53 23.16
C LEU A 141 13.27 -10.00 23.39
N HIS A 142 12.65 -10.63 22.41
CA HIS A 142 12.65 -12.08 22.32
C HIS A 142 14.01 -12.48 21.74
N LEU A 143 14.98 -12.64 22.62
CA LEU A 143 16.16 -13.46 22.36
C LEU A 143 15.65 -14.91 22.34
N GLU A 144 15.63 -15.52 21.15
CA GLU A 144 15.64 -16.98 20.99
C GLU A 144 17.09 -17.49 21.05
#